data_AF-A0A3A5VHQ0-F1
#
_entry.id   AF-A0A3A5VHQ0-F1
#
_cell.length_a   1.000
_cell.length_b   1.000
_cell.length_c   1.000
_cell.angle_alpha   90.00
_cell.angle_beta   90.00
_cell.angle_gamma   90.00
#
_symmetry.space_group_name_H-M   'P 1'
#
loop_
_entity.id
_entity.type
_entity.pdbx_description
1 polymer ?
#
loop_
_entity_poly.entity_id
_entity_poly.type
_entity_poly.pdbx_seq_one_letter_code
_entity_poly.pdbx_strand_id
1 'polypeptide(L)'
;MRLVSWNVNGLRAAIRKGIDGWIETLDADVLMLQETRVLEEQLPKGWSWPEGHEVHLHAAQKKGYAGVATLAKGEQKVLQGFAWGEDPDDIEGRVLVTQHDALICVNTYLPNGGGSPERQAFKERWMDAWRAWLAPWLEADHPVVVVGDLNIAHTEDDIWNPTGNKKTSG
;
A
#
# COMPACT_ATOMS: atom_id res chain seq x y z
N MET A 1 -0.87 -9.55 18.18
CA MET A 1 -0.86 -8.58 17.08
C MET A 1 -0.85 -9.31 15.75
N ARG A 2 -1.86 -9.11 14.92
CA ARG A 2 -2.03 -9.64 13.57
C ARG A 2 -1.98 -8.49 12.59
N LEU A 3 -1.03 -8.56 11.66
CA LEU A 3 -0.87 -7.59 10.58
C LEU A 3 -1.34 -8.23 9.28
N VAL A 4 -2.13 -7.52 8.49
CA VAL A 4 -2.57 -7.97 7.16
C VAL A 4 -2.20 -6.91 6.14
N SER A 5 -1.59 -7.34 5.03
CA SER A 5 -1.35 -6.51 3.86
C SER A 5 -2.15 -7.07 2.69
N TRP A 6 -2.94 -6.23 2.03
CA TRP A 6 -3.80 -6.65 0.94
C TRP A 6 -3.95 -5.59 -0.14
N ASN A 7 -3.45 -5.88 -1.35
CA ASN A 7 -3.83 -5.14 -2.54
C ASN A 7 -5.27 -5.53 -2.95
N VAL A 8 -6.20 -4.58 -2.83
CA VAL A 8 -7.63 -4.81 -3.06
C VAL A 8 -8.08 -4.53 -4.51
N ASN A 9 -7.20 -4.04 -5.37
CA ASN A 9 -7.47 -3.68 -6.76
C ASN A 9 -8.75 -2.85 -6.94
N GLY A 10 -8.87 -1.81 -6.12
CA GLY A 10 -10.01 -0.90 -6.05
C GLY A 10 -10.99 -1.25 -4.95
N LEU A 11 -11.00 -0.44 -3.89
CA LEU A 11 -11.81 -0.66 -2.69
C LEU A 11 -13.32 -0.74 -3.00
N ARG A 12 -13.83 0.14 -3.88
CA ARG A 12 -15.25 0.09 -4.28
C ARG A 12 -15.65 -1.26 -4.89
N ALA A 13 -14.75 -1.89 -5.65
CA ALA A 13 -15.02 -3.19 -6.25
C ALA A 13 -14.94 -4.31 -5.20
N ALA A 14 -14.00 -4.20 -4.27
CA ALA A 14 -13.88 -5.12 -3.14
C ALA A 14 -15.11 -5.05 -2.20
N ILE A 15 -15.62 -3.85 -1.90
CA ILE A 15 -16.88 -3.66 -1.15
C ILE A 15 -18.04 -4.40 -1.81
N ARG A 16 -18.24 -4.22 -3.12
CA ARG A 16 -19.29 -4.95 -3.85
C ARG A 16 -19.14 -6.48 -3.83
N LYS A 17 -17.93 -6.98 -3.58
CA LYS A 17 -17.61 -8.41 -3.48
C LYS A 17 -17.63 -8.92 -2.04
N GLY A 18 -17.99 -8.09 -1.07
CA GLY A 18 -18.12 -8.46 0.34
C GLY A 18 -16.80 -8.44 1.12
N ILE A 19 -15.91 -7.47 0.85
CA ILE A 19 -14.68 -7.29 1.64
C ILE A 19 -14.95 -7.15 3.14
N ASP A 20 -16.09 -6.58 3.53
CA ASP A 20 -16.44 -6.33 4.93
C ASP A 20 -16.42 -7.62 5.76
N GLY A 21 -17.06 -8.69 5.26
CA GLY A 21 -17.04 -10.01 5.93
C GLY A 21 -15.64 -10.65 5.96
N TRP A 22 -14.77 -10.34 4.99
CA TRP A 22 -13.38 -10.75 5.03
C TRP A 22 -12.59 -9.99 6.09
N ILE A 23 -12.81 -8.69 6.25
CA ILE A 23 -12.15 -7.88 7.28
C ILE A 23 -12.52 -8.42 8.67
N GLU A 24 -13.81 -8.69 8.91
CA GLU A 24 -14.28 -9.33 10.14
C GLU A 24 -13.62 -10.68 10.40
N THR A 25 -13.54 -11.54 9.36
CA THR A 25 -12.93 -12.88 9.48
C THR A 25 -11.43 -12.82 9.71
N LEU A 26 -10.73 -11.90 9.04
CA LEU A 26 -9.29 -11.70 9.17
C LEU A 26 -8.94 -11.19 10.57
N ASP A 27 -9.84 -10.41 11.19
CA ASP A 27 -9.73 -9.93 12.57
C ASP A 27 -8.38 -9.27 12.86
N ALA A 28 -7.84 -8.53 11.87
CA ALA A 28 -6.52 -7.94 11.95
C ALA A 28 -6.44 -6.84 13.02
N ASP A 29 -5.31 -6.73 13.72
CA ASP A 29 -5.04 -5.59 14.59
C ASP A 29 -4.66 -4.36 13.76
N VAL A 30 -3.92 -4.58 12.67
CA VAL A 30 -3.61 -3.58 11.64
C VAL A 30 -3.83 -4.17 10.25
N LEU A 31 -4.69 -3.54 9.45
CA LEU A 31 -4.98 -3.90 8.06
C LEU A 31 -4.48 -2.80 7.13
N MET A 32 -3.56 -3.14 6.24
CA MET A 32 -2.90 -2.26 5.30
C MET A 32 -3.34 -2.59 3.88
N LEU A 33 -4.16 -1.73 3.30
CA LEU A 33 -4.70 -1.89 1.95
C LEU A 33 -3.86 -1.13 0.94
N GLN A 34 -3.63 -1.73 -0.23
CA GLN A 34 -3.02 -1.09 -1.40
C GLN A 34 -4.01 -1.02 -2.55
N GLU A 35 -3.78 -0.09 -3.46
CA GLU A 35 -4.59 0.10 -4.66
C GLU A 35 -6.07 0.39 -4.33
N THR A 36 -6.30 1.27 -3.35
CA THR A 36 -7.66 1.62 -2.89
C THR A 36 -8.46 2.33 -4.00
N ARG A 37 -7.79 3.14 -4.84
CA ARG A 37 -8.33 3.81 -6.04
C ARG A 37 -9.62 4.62 -5.76
N VAL A 38 -9.68 5.25 -4.60
CA VAL A 38 -10.88 5.89 -4.06
C VAL A 38 -10.49 7.13 -3.27
N LEU A 39 -11.26 8.21 -3.48
CA LEU A 39 -11.33 9.33 -2.54
C LEU A 39 -12.48 9.05 -1.56
N GLU A 40 -12.43 9.62 -0.36
CA GLU A 40 -13.44 9.37 0.68
C GLU A 40 -14.87 9.61 0.18
N GLU A 41 -15.09 10.69 -0.60
CA GLU A 41 -16.41 11.02 -1.15
C GLU A 41 -16.91 10.04 -2.24
N GLN A 42 -16.06 9.13 -2.71
CA GLN A 42 -16.41 8.13 -3.71
C GLN A 42 -16.83 6.80 -3.09
N LEU A 43 -16.75 6.64 -1.76
CA LEU A 43 -17.23 5.43 -1.09
C LEU A 43 -18.74 5.23 -1.32
N PRO A 44 -19.23 3.97 -1.39
CA PRO A 44 -20.64 3.70 -1.62
C PRO A 44 -21.53 4.39 -0.58
N LYS A 45 -22.65 4.96 -1.02
CA LYS A 45 -23.59 5.62 -0.11
C LYS A 45 -24.10 4.64 0.95
N GLY A 46 -23.96 5.01 2.22
CA GLY A 46 -24.38 4.18 3.37
C GLY A 46 -23.40 3.09 3.75
N TRP A 47 -22.25 2.98 3.08
CA TRP A 47 -21.13 2.18 3.54
C TRP A 47 -20.26 3.00 4.50
N SER A 48 -19.70 2.34 5.50
CA SER A 48 -18.73 2.92 6.43
C SER A 48 -17.60 1.93 6.66
N TRP A 49 -16.44 2.46 7.05
CA TRP A 49 -15.37 1.63 7.58
C TRP A 49 -15.86 0.81 8.79
N PRO A 50 -15.23 -0.35 9.07
CA PRO A 50 -15.60 -1.19 10.21
C PRO A 50 -15.57 -0.43 11.53
N GLU A 51 -16.58 -0.65 12.36
CA GLU A 51 -16.65 -0.03 13.69
C GLU A 51 -15.42 -0.42 14.54
N GLY A 52 -15.01 0.50 15.41
CA GLY A 52 -13.84 0.32 16.28
C GLY A 52 -12.49 0.36 15.56
N HIS A 53 -12.44 0.65 14.27
CA HIS A 53 -11.19 0.87 13.55
C HIS A 53 -10.94 2.36 13.35
N GLU A 54 -9.78 2.84 13.77
CA GLU A 54 -9.22 4.08 13.26
C GLU A 54 -8.75 3.83 11.82
N VAL A 55 -9.04 4.74 10.89
CA VAL A 55 -8.71 4.57 9.46
C VAL A 55 -8.03 5.82 8.92
N HIS A 56 -6.90 5.62 8.26
CA HIS A 56 -6.21 6.65 7.50
C HIS A 56 -6.12 6.23 6.03
N LEU A 57 -6.77 7.00 5.16
CA LEU A 57 -6.73 6.84 3.71
C LEU A 57 -5.75 7.84 3.12
N HIS A 58 -4.67 7.34 2.50
CA HIS A 58 -3.77 8.15 1.70
C HIS A 58 -4.13 7.95 0.23
N ALA A 59 -5.05 8.77 -0.27
CA ALA A 59 -5.57 8.64 -1.63
C ALA A 59 -4.74 9.42 -2.64
N ALA A 60 -4.65 8.91 -3.89
CA ALA A 60 -4.10 9.69 -4.99
C ALA A 60 -5.05 10.84 -5.37
N GLN A 61 -4.50 11.99 -5.75
CA GLN A 61 -5.29 13.11 -6.28
C GLN A 61 -6.02 12.74 -7.57
N LYS A 62 -5.40 11.89 -8.39
CA LYS A 62 -6.02 11.34 -9.61
C LYS A 62 -7.10 10.32 -9.22
N LYS A 63 -8.35 10.62 -9.56
CA LYS A 63 -9.50 9.73 -9.30
C LYS A 63 -9.29 8.34 -9.92
N GLY A 64 -9.58 7.30 -9.13
CA GLY A 64 -9.51 5.91 -9.58
C GLY A 64 -8.09 5.35 -9.74
N TYR A 65 -7.09 6.01 -9.15
CA TYR A 65 -5.68 5.65 -9.29
C TYR A 65 -5.03 5.43 -7.92
N ALA A 66 -4.04 4.53 -7.86
CA ALA A 66 -3.20 4.22 -6.69
C ALA A 66 -3.92 4.29 -5.33
N GLY A 67 -3.29 4.91 -4.33
CA GLY A 67 -3.82 5.06 -2.98
C GLY A 67 -3.60 3.83 -2.08
N VAL A 68 -3.35 4.11 -0.81
CA VAL A 68 -3.22 3.11 0.27
C VAL A 68 -4.12 3.51 1.45
N ALA A 69 -4.48 2.55 2.30
CA ALA A 69 -5.18 2.82 3.55
C ALA A 69 -4.64 1.95 4.68
N THR A 70 -4.63 2.47 5.91
CA THR A 70 -4.32 1.69 7.11
C THR A 70 -5.48 1.78 8.09
N LEU A 71 -6.01 0.62 8.47
CA LEU A 71 -7.05 0.46 9.48
C LEU A 71 -6.41 -0.18 10.72
N ALA A 72 -6.75 0.28 11.91
CA ALA A 72 -6.27 -0.30 13.16
C ALA A 72 -7.35 -0.29 14.24
N LYS A 73 -7.44 -1.37 15.04
CA LYS A 73 -8.42 -1.48 16.14
C LYS A 73 -8.10 -0.60 17.36
N GLY A 74 -6.88 -0.07 17.42
CA GLY A 74 -6.40 0.79 18.50
C GLY A 74 -5.92 2.14 17.96
N GLU A 75 -5.39 2.97 18.86
CA GLU A 75 -4.79 4.25 18.49
C GLU A 75 -3.64 4.02 17.51
N GLN A 76 -3.64 4.81 16.44
CA GLN A 76 -2.52 4.89 15.51
C GLN A 76 -2.14 6.33 15.24
N LYS A 77 -0.87 6.56 14.96
CA LYS A 77 -0.37 7.88 14.56
C LYS A 77 0.15 7.82 13.14
N VAL A 78 -0.39 8.66 12.26
CA VAL A 78 0.21 8.89 10.95
C VAL A 78 1.53 9.65 11.14
N LEU A 79 2.62 9.07 10.65
CA LEU A 79 3.93 9.70 10.70
C LEU A 79 4.20 10.50 9.43
N GLN A 80 4.10 9.87 8.26
CA GLN A 80 4.31 10.52 6.96
C GLN A 80 3.88 9.64 5.78
N GLY A 81 3.79 10.25 4.59
CA GLY A 81 3.82 9.57 3.29
C GLY A 81 5.22 9.55 2.67
N PHE A 82 5.29 9.45 1.34
CA PHE A 82 6.54 9.39 0.58
C PHE A 82 6.54 10.41 -0.57
N ALA A 83 6.95 11.64 -0.25
CA ALA A 83 7.32 12.64 -1.24
C ALA A 83 8.76 12.40 -1.75
N TRP A 84 8.98 12.56 -3.06
CA TRP A 84 10.29 12.36 -3.68
C TRP A 84 10.45 13.20 -4.95
N GLY A 85 11.63 13.16 -5.58
CA GLY A 85 12.02 14.11 -6.64
C GLY A 85 10.99 14.32 -7.77
N GLU A 86 10.37 13.26 -8.29
CA GLU A 86 9.35 13.35 -9.35
C GLU A 86 7.91 13.48 -8.82
N ASP A 87 7.69 13.34 -7.51
CA ASP A 87 6.40 13.53 -6.84
C ASP A 87 6.60 14.24 -5.47
N PRO A 88 6.93 15.55 -5.49
CA PRO A 88 7.27 16.30 -4.27
C PRO A 88 6.07 16.55 -3.36
N ASP A 89 4.86 16.43 -3.88
CA ASP A 89 3.61 16.67 -3.14
C ASP A 89 2.90 15.35 -2.75
N ASP A 90 3.55 14.19 -2.96
CA ASP A 90 3.02 12.84 -2.71
C ASP A 90 1.59 12.64 -3.28
N ILE A 91 1.38 13.06 -4.52
CA ILE A 91 0.06 13.12 -5.12
C ILE A 91 -0.48 11.75 -5.52
N GLU A 92 0.38 10.73 -5.59
CA GLU A 92 0.00 9.35 -5.92
C GLU A 92 -0.41 8.52 -4.69
N GLY A 93 -0.08 8.96 -3.47
CA GLY A 93 -0.48 8.32 -2.22
C GLY A 93 -0.07 6.86 -2.12
N ARG A 94 1.19 6.57 -2.44
CA ARG A 94 1.70 5.19 -2.55
C ARG A 94 2.24 4.63 -1.25
N VAL A 95 2.56 5.48 -0.28
CA VAL A 95 3.14 5.05 0.97
C VAL A 95 2.41 5.73 2.12
N LEU A 96 2.11 4.97 3.16
CA LEU A 96 1.59 5.50 4.41
C LEU A 96 2.33 4.85 5.58
N VAL A 97 3.02 5.67 6.36
CA VAL A 97 3.71 5.26 7.58
C VAL A 97 2.81 5.55 8.77
N THR A 98 2.55 4.51 9.56
CA THR A 98 1.73 4.59 10.78
C THR A 98 2.49 3.97 11.94
N GLN A 99 2.34 4.55 13.12
CA GLN A 99 2.87 4.03 14.37
C GLN A 99 1.74 3.44 15.22
N HIS A 100 1.97 2.22 15.73
CA HIS A 100 1.07 1.45 16.60
C HIS A 100 1.88 1.04 17.83
N ASP A 101 1.73 1.76 18.94
CA ASP A 101 2.62 1.67 20.10
C ASP A 101 4.11 1.83 19.72
N ALA A 102 4.90 0.76 19.87
CA ALA A 102 6.31 0.70 19.51
C ALA A 102 6.56 0.22 18.07
N LEU A 103 5.55 -0.27 17.36
CA LEU A 103 5.67 -0.80 16.00
C LEU A 103 5.41 0.28 14.97
N ILE A 104 6.33 0.41 14.00
CA ILE A 104 6.14 1.26 12.82
C ILE A 104 5.75 0.39 11.63
N CYS A 105 4.64 0.70 11.00
CA CYS A 105 4.12 0.03 9.81
C CYS A 105 4.27 0.93 8.59
N VAL A 106 5.02 0.46 7.59
CA VAL A 106 5.17 1.12 6.28
C VAL A 106 4.34 0.37 5.25
N ASN A 107 3.17 0.92 4.91
CA ASN A 107 2.28 0.38 3.88
C ASN A 107 2.67 0.94 2.51
N THR A 108 3.12 0.08 1.59
CA THR A 108 3.71 0.49 0.30
C THR A 108 2.93 -0.07 -0.91
N TYR A 109 2.68 0.77 -1.91
CA TYR A 109 2.21 0.36 -3.24
C TYR A 109 3.20 0.82 -4.32
N LEU A 110 4.11 -0.06 -4.69
CA LEU A 110 5.18 0.21 -5.65
C LEU A 110 4.59 0.37 -7.07
N PRO A 111 5.01 1.37 -7.85
CA PRO A 111 4.54 1.54 -9.22
C PRO A 111 4.73 0.29 -10.08
N ASN A 112 3.69 -0.13 -10.80
CA ASN A 112 3.87 -1.15 -11.82
C ASN A 112 4.66 -0.56 -13.02
N GLY A 113 5.67 -1.31 -13.47
CA GLY A 113 6.52 -1.00 -14.61
C GLY A 113 5.83 -1.19 -15.96
N GLY A 114 4.63 -1.79 -15.96
CA GLY A 114 3.61 -1.74 -17.00
C GLY A 114 4.14 -1.71 -18.43
N GLY A 115 4.69 -2.82 -18.94
CA GLY A 115 4.93 -3.13 -20.36
C GLY A 115 5.73 -2.17 -21.24
N SER A 116 5.94 -0.92 -20.85
CA SER A 116 6.66 0.11 -21.62
C SER A 116 8.01 0.42 -20.95
N PRO A 117 9.06 0.67 -21.75
CA PRO A 117 10.37 1.06 -21.22
C PRO A 117 10.32 2.29 -20.31
N GLU A 118 9.44 3.25 -20.62
CA GLU A 118 9.28 4.49 -19.85
C GLU A 118 8.70 4.22 -18.45
N ARG A 119 7.70 3.33 -18.36
CA ARG A 119 7.09 2.94 -17.08
C ARG A 119 8.04 2.11 -16.24
N GLN A 120 8.83 1.24 -16.86
CA GLN A 120 9.89 0.50 -16.18
C GLN A 120 10.98 1.45 -15.64
N ALA A 121 11.44 2.41 -16.44
CA ALA A 121 12.43 3.39 -16.00
C ALA A 121 11.90 4.28 -14.85
N PHE A 122 10.62 4.64 -14.86
CA PHE A 122 9.98 5.32 -13.73
C PHE A 122 9.96 4.45 -12.47
N LYS A 123 9.60 3.16 -12.60
CA LYS A 123 9.62 2.19 -11.49
C LYS A 123 11.01 2.11 -10.86
N GLU A 124 12.07 2.02 -11.66
CA GLU A 124 13.45 1.96 -11.19
C GLU A 124 13.87 3.20 -10.40
N ARG A 125 13.62 4.41 -10.94
CA ARG A 125 13.92 5.65 -10.21
C ARG A 125 13.12 5.79 -8.93
N TRP A 126 11.85 5.38 -8.95
CA TRP A 126 11.01 5.35 -7.76
C TRP A 126 11.57 4.39 -6.71
N MET A 127 12.02 3.19 -7.10
CA MET A 127 12.62 2.21 -6.19
C MET A 127 13.92 2.71 -5.56
N ASP A 128 14.79 3.36 -6.33
CA ASP A 128 16.02 3.95 -5.80
C ASP A 128 15.72 5.01 -4.75
N ALA A 129 14.78 5.91 -5.05
CA ALA A 129 14.33 6.94 -4.12
C ALA A 129 13.67 6.34 -2.87
N TRP A 130 12.78 5.37 -3.05
CA TRP A 130 12.08 4.68 -1.95
C TRP A 130 13.05 3.93 -1.05
N ARG A 131 14.03 3.22 -1.63
CA ARG A 131 15.06 2.51 -0.86
C ARG A 131 15.90 3.47 -0.01
N ALA A 132 16.31 4.61 -0.57
CA ALA A 132 17.06 5.62 0.16
C ALA A 132 16.21 6.27 1.27
N TRP A 133 14.94 6.54 1.01
CA TRP A 133 13.98 7.07 1.98
C TRP A 133 13.63 6.06 3.08
N LEU A 134 13.61 4.76 2.77
CA LEU A 134 13.27 3.69 3.69
C LEU A 134 14.41 3.38 4.67
N ALA A 135 15.66 3.55 4.25
CA ALA A 135 16.85 3.20 5.04
C ALA A 135 16.82 3.72 6.50
N PRO A 136 16.52 5.00 6.78
CA PRO A 136 16.44 5.51 8.15
C PRO A 136 15.39 4.80 9.02
N TRP A 137 14.31 4.30 8.44
CA TRP A 137 13.31 3.51 9.18
C TRP A 137 13.87 2.14 9.58
N LEU A 138 14.64 1.50 8.69
CA LEU A 138 15.23 0.19 8.94
C LEU A 138 16.40 0.24 9.94
N GLU A 139 16.99 1.42 10.12
CA GLU A 139 18.05 1.68 11.09
C GLU A 139 17.51 2.20 12.44
N ALA A 140 16.19 2.40 12.56
CA ALA A 140 15.59 2.92 13.79
C ALA A 140 15.64 1.90 14.94
N ASP A 141 15.73 2.40 16.18
CA ASP A 141 15.70 1.59 17.40
C ASP A 141 14.30 1.00 17.73
N HIS A 142 13.35 1.15 16.81
CA HIS A 142 11.98 0.65 16.95
C HIS A 142 11.71 -0.46 15.94
N PRO A 143 10.91 -1.48 16.29
CA PRO A 143 10.46 -2.48 15.33
C PRO A 143 9.76 -1.82 14.14
N VAL A 144 10.21 -2.15 12.93
CA VAL A 144 9.59 -1.68 11.68
C VAL A 144 9.16 -2.87 10.85
N VAL A 145 7.93 -2.80 10.33
CA VAL A 145 7.40 -3.74 9.35
C VAL A 145 7.08 -2.99 8.06
N VAL A 146 7.68 -3.45 6.97
CA VAL A 146 7.44 -2.92 5.63
C VAL A 146 6.61 -3.95 4.89
N VAL A 147 5.41 -3.55 4.47
CA VAL A 147 4.50 -4.42 3.73
C VAL A 147 4.03 -3.72 2.46
N GLY A 148 3.50 -4.49 1.54
CA GLY A 148 2.92 -3.90 0.36
C GLY A 148 2.88 -4.81 -0.84
N ASP A 149 2.36 -4.24 -1.93
CA ASP A 149 2.51 -4.78 -3.26
C ASP A 149 3.72 -4.13 -3.93
N LEU A 150 4.81 -4.90 -4.02
CA LEU A 150 6.07 -4.47 -4.62
C LEU A 150 6.07 -4.64 -6.14
N ASN A 151 5.07 -5.29 -6.74
CA ASN A 151 5.05 -5.61 -8.17
C ASN A 151 6.36 -6.25 -8.66
N ILE A 152 7.04 -7.03 -7.80
CA ILE A 152 8.30 -7.72 -8.10
C ILE A 152 8.26 -9.13 -7.54
N ALA A 153 8.54 -10.13 -8.38
CA ALA A 153 8.91 -11.47 -7.93
C ALA A 153 10.43 -11.51 -7.69
N HIS A 154 10.86 -11.93 -6.50
CA HIS A 154 12.28 -11.89 -6.14
C HIS A 154 13.07 -13.00 -6.83
N THR A 155 12.51 -14.20 -6.89
CA THR A 155 13.14 -15.40 -7.43
C THR A 155 12.21 -16.14 -8.38
N GLU A 156 12.77 -17.11 -9.12
CA GLU A 156 11.99 -17.96 -10.02
C GLU A 156 10.94 -18.80 -9.26
N ASP A 157 11.16 -19.09 -7.97
CA ASP A 157 10.21 -19.81 -7.12
C ASP A 157 8.98 -18.96 -6.76
N ASP A 158 9.07 -17.63 -6.90
CA ASP A 158 8.01 -16.68 -6.55
C ASP A 158 7.07 -16.38 -7.73
N ILE A 159 7.34 -16.94 -8.93
CA ILE A 159 6.57 -16.66 -10.15
C ILE A 159 6.24 -17.92 -10.94
N TRP A 160 5.01 -17.99 -11.43
CA TRP A 160 4.63 -19.04 -12.36
C TRP A 160 5.28 -18.81 -13.74
N ASN A 161 5.85 -19.86 -14.34
CA ASN A 161 6.53 -19.82 -15.65
C ASN A 161 7.64 -18.73 -15.74
N PRO A 162 8.70 -18.83 -14.91
CA PRO A 162 9.79 -17.83 -14.89
C PRO A 162 10.45 -17.66 -16.26
N THR A 163 10.65 -18.76 -17.00
CA THR A 163 11.26 -18.72 -18.34
C THR A 163 10.43 -17.91 -19.33
N GLY A 164 9.11 -18.09 -19.33
CA GLY A 164 8.21 -17.33 -20.21
C GLY A 164 8.07 -15.85 -19.82
N ASN A 165 8.20 -15.54 -18.53
CA ASN A 165 8.04 -14.18 -18.00
C ASN A 165 9.33 -13.36 -17.96
N LYS A 166 10.48 -13.91 -18.36
CA LYS A 166 11.80 -13.25 -18.30
C LYS A 166 11.89 -11.89 -19.00
N LYS A 167 10.98 -11.59 -19.94
CA LYS A 167 10.92 -10.30 -20.68
C LYS A 167 9.72 -9.43 -20.28
N THR A 168 8.91 -9.88 -19.33
CA THR A 168 7.81 -9.12 -18.76
C THR A 168 8.36 -8.32 -17.59
N SER A 169 7.92 -7.07 -17.43
CA SER A 169 8.30 -6.28 -16.25
C SER A 169 7.60 -6.82 -14.99
N GLY A 170 8.37 -7.00 -13.92
CA GLY A 170 7.92 -7.61 -12.67
C GLY A 170 8.89 -8.68 -12.19
#